data_AF-A0A377UUN5-F1
#
_entry.id   AF-A0A377UUN5-F1
#
_cell.length_a   1.000
_cell.length_b   1.000
_cell.length_c   1.000
_cell.angle_alpha   90.00
_cell.angle_beta   90.00
_cell.angle_gamma   90.00
#
_symmetry.space_group_name_H-M   'P 1'
#
loop_
_entity.id
_entity.type
_entity.pdbx_description
1 polymer ?
#
loop_
_entity_poly.entity_id
_entity_poly.type
_entity_poly.pdbx_seq_one_letter_code
_entity_poly.pdbx_strand_id
1 'polypeptide(L)'
;MFGQKKDWETRENAFAAFSMGPLTDFWRQREEAEFKGVDDVPVRFVRFCAQHNDRLVLICPGRIESYVKYAEVATISFTAALT
;
A
#
# COMPACT_ATOMS: atom_id res chain seq x y z
N MET A 1 11.60 -17.37 -17.57
CA MET A 1 10.21 -17.91 -17.52
C MET A 1 9.69 -17.70 -16.11
N PHE A 2 8.80 -16.73 -15.90
CA PHE A 2 8.10 -16.58 -14.62
C PHE A 2 6.97 -17.61 -14.60
N GLY A 3 7.19 -18.74 -13.95
CA GLY A 3 6.11 -19.68 -13.65
C GLY A 3 5.13 -18.99 -12.71
N GLN A 4 4.05 -18.43 -13.23
CA GLN A 4 2.98 -17.92 -12.39
C GLN A 4 2.36 -19.12 -11.66
N LYS A 5 2.65 -19.23 -10.36
CA LYS A 5 1.81 -20.04 -9.48
C LYS A 5 0.38 -19.51 -9.60
N LYS A 6 -0.57 -20.41 -9.82
CA LYS A 6 -2.02 -20.13 -9.86
C LYS A 6 -2.59 -19.70 -8.49
N ASP A 7 -1.75 -19.26 -7.55
CA ASP A 7 -2.18 -18.78 -6.23
C ASP A 7 -3.22 -17.65 -6.35
N TRP A 8 -3.25 -16.93 -7.47
CA TRP A 8 -4.27 -15.91 -7.75
C TRP A 8 -5.70 -16.47 -7.79
N GLU A 9 -5.92 -17.74 -8.16
CA GLU A 9 -7.26 -18.34 -8.29
C GLU A 9 -7.96 -18.49 -6.93
N THR A 10 -7.20 -18.59 -5.83
CA THR A 10 -7.75 -18.75 -4.47
C THR A 10 -7.59 -17.50 -3.61
N ARG A 11 -6.91 -16.46 -4.10
CA ARG A 11 -6.67 -15.21 -3.36
C ARG A 11 -7.96 -14.54 -2.90
N GLU A 12 -8.98 -14.51 -3.75
CA GLU A 12 -10.27 -13.89 -3.42
C GLU A 12 -10.95 -14.60 -2.24
N ASN A 13 -10.88 -15.93 -2.19
CA ASN A 13 -11.46 -16.71 -1.09
C ASN A 13 -10.81 -16.41 0.27
N ALA A 14 -9.54 -16.02 0.26
CA ALA A 14 -8.80 -15.63 1.46
C ALA A 14 -8.92 -14.13 1.78
N PHE A 15 -9.53 -13.32 0.90
CA PHE A 15 -9.53 -11.87 1.02
C PHE A 15 -10.19 -11.38 2.31
N ALA A 16 -11.29 -12.02 2.75
CA ALA A 16 -11.94 -11.65 4.00
C ALA A 16 -11.02 -11.84 5.22
N ALA A 17 -10.31 -12.97 5.28
CA ALA A 17 -9.35 -13.23 6.37
C ALA A 17 -8.14 -12.30 6.30
N PHE A 18 -7.64 -12.02 5.09
CA PHE A 18 -6.53 -11.10 4.84
C PHE A 18 -6.88 -9.65 5.23
N SER A 19 -8.03 -9.16 4.78
CA SER A 19 -8.47 -7.78 4.99
C SER A 19 -8.72 -7.47 6.47
N MET A 20 -9.31 -8.41 7.21
CA MET A 20 -9.61 -8.26 8.63
C MET A 20 -8.41 -8.46 9.56
N GLY A 21 -7.34 -9.13 9.10
CA GLY A 21 -6.14 -9.37 9.89
C GLY A 21 -4.94 -8.63 9.32
N PRO A 22 -4.07 -9.30 8.53
CA PRO A 22 -2.79 -8.74 8.08
C PRO A 22 -2.87 -7.35 7.45
N LEU A 23 -3.88 -7.10 6.60
CA LEU A 23 -4.06 -5.78 5.98
C LEU A 23 -4.41 -4.71 7.00
N THR A 24 -5.30 -5.03 7.94
CA THR A 24 -5.70 -4.11 9.01
C THR A 24 -4.51 -3.78 9.91
N ASP A 25 -3.72 -4.79 10.29
CA ASP A 25 -2.54 -4.61 11.13
C ASP A 25 -1.45 -3.78 10.45
N PHE A 26 -1.20 -4.03 9.15
CA PHE A 26 -0.32 -3.20 8.35
C PHE A 26 -0.82 -1.75 8.28
N TRP A 27 -2.09 -1.54 7.97
CA TRP A 27 -2.66 -0.20 7.80
C TRP A 27 -2.69 0.64 9.09
N ARG A 28 -2.68 -0.02 10.26
CA ARG A 28 -2.53 0.66 11.56
C ARG A 28 -1.15 1.30 11.75
N GLN A 29 -0.13 0.84 11.04
CA GLN A 29 1.24 1.35 11.12
C GLN A 29 1.50 2.56 10.21
N ARG A 30 0.50 3.00 9.45
CA ARG A 30 0.66 4.11 8.50
C ARG A 30 1.07 5.38 9.24
N GLU A 31 2.04 6.09 8.67
CA GLU A 31 2.34 7.45 9.08
C GLU A 31 1.60 8.42 8.18
N GLU A 32 0.76 9.28 8.76
CA GLU A 32 0.09 10.35 8.04
C GLU A 32 0.99 11.60 8.03
N ALA A 33 1.13 12.22 6.85
CA ALA A 33 1.96 13.40 6.66
C ALA A 33 1.35 14.33 5.61
N GLU A 34 1.87 15.56 5.55
CA GLU A 34 1.40 16.60 4.65
C GLU A 34 2.59 17.39 4.11
N PHE A 35 2.49 17.85 2.87
CA PHE A 35 3.38 18.86 2.31
C PHE A 35 2.58 19.95 1.59
N LYS A 36 3.19 21.12 1.42
CA LYS A 36 2.59 22.25 0.69
C LYS A 36 2.74 22.03 -0.81
N GLY A 37 1.61 21.92 -1.51
CA GLY A 37 1.55 21.82 -2.95
C GLY A 37 1.60 23.18 -3.64
N VAL A 38 1.16 23.21 -4.90
CA VAL A 38 0.98 24.45 -5.66
C VAL A 38 -0.06 25.33 -4.97
N ASP A 39 0.17 26.65 -4.96
CA ASP A 39 -0.67 27.64 -4.30
C ASP A 39 -0.90 27.42 -2.80
N ASP A 40 0.09 26.81 -2.13
CA ASP A 40 0.05 26.46 -0.71
C ASP A 40 -1.08 25.48 -0.32
N VAL A 41 -1.65 24.78 -1.32
CA VAL A 41 -2.69 23.79 -1.08
C VAL A 41 -2.07 22.57 -0.39
N PRO A 42 -2.56 22.16 0.80
CA PRO A 42 -2.01 21.01 1.49
C PRO A 42 -2.27 19.71 0.73
N VAL A 43 -1.21 18.93 0.53
CA VAL A 43 -1.27 17.57 -0.04
C VAL A 43 -0.96 16.58 1.07
N ARG A 44 -1.99 15.82 1.47
CA ARG A 44 -1.89 14.79 2.50
C ARG A 44 -1.58 13.43 1.87
N PHE A 45 -0.73 12.69 2.55
CA PHE A 45 -0.32 11.36 2.12
C PHE A 45 -0.07 10.45 3.31
N VAL A 46 0.02 9.16 3.01
CA VAL A 46 0.47 8.15 3.96
C VAL A 46 1.79 7.57 3.49
N ARG A 47 2.65 7.19 4.42
CA ARG A 47 3.89 6.48 4.12
C ARG A 47 4.10 5.32 5.08
N PHE A 48 4.88 4.36 4.60
CA PHE A 48 5.41 3.25 5.37
C PHE A 48 6.91 3.26 5.14
N CYS A 49 7.69 3.30 6.21
CA CYS A 49 9.14 3.39 6.15
C CYS A 49 9.76 2.24 6.94
N ALA A 50 10.79 1.63 6.38
CA ALA A 50 11.62 0.68 7.11
C ALA A 50 13.09 0.90 6.74
N GLN A 51 13.98 0.76 7.73
CA GLN A 51 15.40 1.11 7.58
C GLN A 51 16.13 0.30 6.51
N HIS A 52 15.65 -0.90 6.19
CA HIS A 52 16.26 -1.80 5.20
C HIS A 52 15.76 -1.57 3.77
N ASN A 53 14.76 -0.71 3.54
CA ASN A 53 14.24 -0.45 2.20
C ASN A 53 15.11 0.59 1.48
N ASP A 54 15.70 0.21 0.35
CA ASP A 54 16.51 1.06 -0.53
C ASP A 54 15.70 1.64 -1.71
N ARG A 55 14.48 1.15 -1.92
CA ARG A 55 13.59 1.54 -3.01
C ARG A 55 12.34 2.25 -2.50
N LEU A 56 11.88 3.22 -3.29
CA LEU A 56 10.64 3.94 -3.07
C LEU A 56 9.58 3.53 -4.09
N VAL A 57 8.38 3.20 -3.61
CA VAL A 57 7.19 3.03 -4.45
C VAL A 57 6.25 4.20 -4.14
N LEU A 58 5.94 4.99 -5.17
CA LEU A 58 4.97 6.07 -5.09
C LEU A 58 3.65 5.63 -5.72
N ILE A 59 2.55 5.71 -4.97
CA ILE A 59 1.21 5.43 -5.45
C ILE A 59 0.46 6.75 -5.57
N CYS A 60 0.13 7.15 -6.80
CA CYS A 60 -0.68 8.33 -7.06
C CYS A 60 -2.16 7.91 -7.23
N PRO A 61 -3.07 8.43 -6.39
CA PRO A 61 -4.49 8.11 -6.53
C PRO A 61 -5.06 8.69 -7.84
N GLY A 62 -6.09 8.02 -8.37
CA GLY A 62 -6.87 8.53 -9.49
C GLY A 62 -7.70 9.76 -9.13
N ARG A 63 -8.35 10.35 -10.15
CA ARG A 63 -9.27 11.48 -9.95
C ARG A 63 -10.41 11.08 -9.01
N ILE A 64 -10.64 11.88 -7.96
CA ILE A 64 -11.70 11.68 -6.94
C ILE A 64 -11.44 10.46 -6.04
N GLU A 65 -10.23 9.88 -6.06
CA GLU A 65 -9.85 8.76 -5.20
C GLU A 65 -9.01 9.19 -4.00
N SER A 66 -9.10 8.44 -2.91
CA SER A 66 -8.26 8.59 -1.73
C SER A 66 -7.25 7.45 -1.65
N TYR A 67 -6.10 7.69 -1.00
CA TYR A 67 -5.08 6.69 -0.73
C TYR A 67 -5.62 5.47 0.04
N VAL A 68 -6.73 5.60 0.77
CA VAL A 68 -7.39 4.51 1.52
C VAL A 68 -7.73 3.32 0.61
N LYS A 69 -8.09 3.59 -0.65
CA LYS A 69 -8.40 2.56 -1.64
C LYS A 69 -7.22 1.64 -1.95
N TYR A 70 -5.99 2.11 -1.72
CA TYR A 70 -4.76 1.43 -2.13
C TYR A 70 -4.07 0.66 -1.01
N ALA A 71 -4.75 0.41 0.12
CA ALA A 71 -4.17 -0.28 1.27
C ALA A 71 -3.59 -1.66 0.91
N GLU A 72 -4.28 -2.46 0.08
CA GLU A 72 -3.77 -3.76 -0.37
C GLU A 72 -2.51 -3.60 -1.24
N VAL A 73 -2.53 -2.69 -2.22
CA VAL A 73 -1.39 -2.43 -3.10
C VAL A 73 -0.17 -1.97 -2.30
N ALA A 74 -0.38 -1.10 -1.32
CA ALA A 74 0.68 -0.65 -0.41
C ALA A 74 1.25 -1.83 0.41
N THR A 75 0.38 -2.67 0.98
CA THR A 75 0.79 -3.86 1.78
C THR A 75 1.63 -4.82 0.96
N ILE A 76 1.17 -5.15 -0.25
CA ILE A 76 1.86 -6.08 -1.14
C ILE A 76 3.20 -5.49 -1.58
N SER A 77 3.22 -4.22 -2.00
CA SER A 77 4.44 -3.58 -2.50
C SER A 77 5.49 -3.42 -1.40
N PHE A 78 5.06 -3.09 -0.19
CA PHE A 78 5.94 -2.94 0.97
C PHE A 78 6.52 -4.28 1.43
N THR A 79 5.70 -5.33 1.43
CA THR A 79 6.14 -6.67 1.85
C THR A 79 6.97 -7.37 0.76
N ALA A 80 6.67 -7.15 -0.52
CA ALA A 80 7.45 -7.72 -1.62
C ALA A 80 8.86 -7.09 -1.74
N ALA A 81 9.05 -5.86 -1.25
CA ALA A 81 10.36 -5.20 -1.20
C ALA A 81 11.33 -5.83 -0.17
N LEU A 82 10.85 -6.77 0.66
CA LEU A 82 11.63 -7.51 1.66
C LEU A 82 12.24 -8.83 1.15
N THR A 83 12.06 -9.14 -0.13
CA THR A 83 12.51 -10.38 -0.79
C THR A 83 13.34 -10.08 -2.02
#